data_AF-A0A1F8QLS4-F1
#
_entry.id   AF-A0A1F8QLS4-F1
#
_cell.length_a   1.000
_cell.length_b   1.000
_cell.length_c   1.000
_cell.angle_alpha   90.00
_cell.angle_beta   90.00
_cell.angle_gamma   90.00
#
_symmetry.space_group_name_H-M   'P 1'
#
loop_
_entity.id
_entity.type
_entity.pdbx_description
1 polymer ?
#
loop_
_entity_poly.entity_id
_entity_poly.type
_entity_poly.pdbx_seq_one_letter_code
_entity_poly.pdbx_strand_id
1 'polypeptide(L)' 'MKEAMARSNPLDDLLDLAVELHGYEQKYEMTSAEFYPRYHRGEFSDDMMHATMKWAMAYAQALAIRGDQGEAER' A
#
# COMPACT_ATOMS: atom_id res chain seq x y z
N MET A 1 18.53 -30.58 -6.30
CA MET A 1 18.32 -29.13 -6.18
C MET A 1 16.83 -28.94 -5.97
N LYS A 2 16.38 -28.75 -4.71
CA LYS A 2 14.96 -28.46 -4.45
C LYS A 2 14.78 -26.99 -4.75
N GLU A 3 13.93 -26.75 -5.73
CA GLU A 3 13.69 -25.48 -6.39
C GLU A 3 13.51 -24.37 -5.36
N ALA A 4 14.39 -23.38 -5.42
CA ALA A 4 14.19 -22.09 -4.80
C ALA A 4 13.04 -21.38 -5.52
N MET A 5 11.82 -21.89 -5.34
CA MET A 5 10.62 -21.12 -5.61
C MET A 5 10.52 -20.11 -4.47
N ALA A 6 11.27 -19.03 -4.60
CA ALA A 6 10.93 -17.76 -3.97
C ALA A 6 9.59 -17.32 -4.57
N ARG A 7 8.49 -17.98 -4.18
CA ARG A 7 7.21 -17.30 -4.14
C ARG A 7 7.44 -16.17 -3.14
N SER A 8 7.41 -14.93 -3.60
CA SER A 8 7.24 -13.79 -2.70
C SER A 8 6.17 -14.18 -1.69
N ASN A 9 6.57 -14.28 -0.43
CA ASN A 9 5.65 -14.55 0.65
C ASN A 9 4.74 -13.30 0.72
N PRO A 10 3.41 -13.43 0.68
CA PRO A 10 2.50 -12.28 0.75
C PRO A 10 2.75 -11.39 1.98
N LEU A 11 3.35 -11.95 3.03
CA LEU A 11 3.81 -11.20 4.19
C LEU A 11 5.01 -10.28 3.88
N ASP A 12 5.98 -10.75 3.08
CA ASP A 12 7.13 -9.94 2.67
C ASP A 12 6.67 -8.79 1.76
N ASP A 13 5.75 -9.06 0.82
CA ASP A 13 5.14 -8.02 -0.02
C ASP A 13 4.38 -6.99 0.82
N LEU A 14 3.67 -7.42 1.87
CA LEU A 14 2.97 -6.52 2.78
C LEU A 14 3.96 -5.66 3.60
N LEU A 15 5.09 -6.22 4.03
CA LEU A 15 6.13 -5.51 4.76
C LEU A 15 6.77 -4.42 3.90
N ASP A 16 7.10 -4.72 2.65
CA ASP A 16 7.66 -3.76 1.70
C ASP A 16 6.68 -2.59 1.45
N LEU A 17 5.39 -2.91 1.25
CA LEU A 17 4.35 -1.89 1.11
C LEU A 17 4.20 -1.05 2.39
N ALA A 18 4.29 -1.66 3.57
CA ALA A 18 4.20 -0.92 4.83
C ALA A 18 5.35 0.10 4.98
N VAL A 19 6.57 -0.24 4.53
CA VAL A 19 7.71 0.67 4.51
C VAL A 19 7.46 1.83 3.54
N GLU A 20 6.99 1.54 2.33
CA GLU A 20 6.65 2.59 1.35
C GLU A 20 5.56 3.54 1.88
N LEU A 21 4.49 2.99 2.43
CA LEU A 21 3.40 3.75 3.03
C LEU A 21 3.89 4.63 4.16
N HIS A 22 4.71 4.09 5.07
CA HIS A 22 5.28 4.86 6.16
C HIS A 22 6.11 6.05 5.65
N GLY A 23 6.86 5.87 4.55
CA GLY A 23 7.60 6.96 3.91
C GLY A 23 6.70 8.10 3.43
N TYR A 24 5.56 7.80 2.83
CA TYR A 24 4.58 8.81 2.44
C TYR A 24 3.93 9.47 3.67
N GLU A 25 3.57 8.70 4.68
CA GLU A 25 2.93 9.20 5.90
C GLU A 25 3.82 10.20 6.65
N GLN A 26 5.12 9.90 6.75
CA GLN A 26 6.10 10.82 7.34
C GLN A 26 6.28 12.08 6.47
N LYS A 27 6.33 11.92 5.15
CA LYS A 27 6.54 13.04 4.23
C LYS A 27 5.38 14.03 4.21
N TYR A 28 4.15 13.53 4.31
CA TYR A 28 2.94 14.33 4.20
C TYR A 28 2.22 14.54 5.54
N GLU A 29 2.81 14.06 6.65
CA GLU A 29 2.30 14.17 8.02
C GLU A 29 0.83 13.74 8.14
N MET A 30 0.47 12.67 7.44
CA MET A 30 -0.91 12.20 7.30
C MET A 30 -0.91 10.69 7.13
N THR A 31 -1.79 9.99 7.84
CA THR A 31 -1.85 8.53 7.73
C THR A 31 -2.43 8.11 6.37
N SER A 32 -2.06 6.92 5.89
CA SER A 32 -2.59 6.37 4.64
C SER A 32 -4.12 6.18 4.71
N ALA A 33 -4.65 5.90 5.90
CA ALA A 33 -6.08 5.78 6.16
C ALA A 33 -6.83 7.12 6.05
N GLU A 34 -6.19 8.23 6.41
CA GLU A 34 -6.74 9.59 6.22
C GLU A 34 -6.57 10.08 4.78
N PHE A 35 -5.42 9.77 4.17
CA PHE A 35 -5.08 10.14 2.80
C PHE A 35 -6.05 9.52 1.77
N TYR A 36 -6.31 8.22 1.87
CA TYR A 36 -7.04 7.47 0.84
C TYR A 36 -8.45 8.02 0.51
N PRO A 37 -9.34 8.33 1.49
CA PRO A 37 -10.63 8.94 1.17
C PRO A 37 -10.51 10.35 0.57
N ARG A 38 -9.50 11.14 0.99
CA ARG A 38 -9.25 12.48 0.43
C ARG A 38 -8.77 12.40 -1.01
N TYR A 39 -8.00 11.37 -1.35
CA TYR A 39 -7.55 11.08 -2.71
C TYR A 39 -8.73 10.82 -3.63
N HIS A 40 -9.67 9.98 -3.19
CA HIS A 40 -10.90 9.71 -3.95
C HIS A 40 -11.82 10.93 -4.09
N ARG A 41 -11.73 11.91 -3.19
CA ARG A 41 -12.46 13.18 -3.29
C ARG A 41 -11.78 14.21 -4.17
N GLY A 42 -10.59 13.92 -4.70
CA GLY A 42 -9.83 14.85 -5.55
C GLY A 42 -9.28 16.05 -4.78
N GLU A 43 -9.01 15.91 -3.48
CA GLU A 43 -8.52 17.01 -2.62
C GLU A 43 -7.03 17.36 -2.83
N PHE A 44 -6.35 16.74 -3.80
CA PHE A 44 -4.93 16.95 -4.07
C PHE A 44 -4.72 17.72 -5.37
N SER A 45 -3.83 18.72 -5.32
CA SER A 45 -3.44 19.52 -6.48
C SER A 45 -2.71 18.69 -7.54
N ASP A 46 -2.74 19.14 -8.80
CA ASP A 46 -2.08 18.48 -9.93
C ASP A 46 -0.58 18.21 -9.70
N ASP A 47 0.13 19.13 -9.05
CA ASP A 47 1.56 18.97 -8.71
C ASP A 47 1.82 17.78 -7.77
N MET A 48 0.81 17.38 -6.99
CA MET A 48 0.87 16.23 -6.08
C MET A 48 0.24 14.97 -6.66
N MET A 49 -0.39 15.05 -7.83
CA MET A 49 -1.13 13.94 -8.44
C MET A 49 -0.24 12.71 -8.66
N HIS A 50 1.01 12.88 -9.09
CA HIS A 50 1.95 11.77 -9.30
C HIS A 50 2.33 11.04 -8.00
N ALA A 51 2.59 11.79 -6.92
CA ALA A 51 2.97 11.19 -5.64
C ALA A 51 1.77 10.55 -4.94
N THR A 52 0.61 11.19 -5.02
CA THR A 52 -0.64 10.69 -4.42
C THR A 52 -1.18 9.47 -5.16
N MET A 53 -1.04 9.37 -6.49
CA MET A 53 -1.36 8.15 -7.24
C MET A 53 -0.54 6.95 -6.74
N LYS A 54 0.78 7.10 -6.60
CA LYS A 54 1.64 6.01 -6.10
C LYS A 54 1.27 5.58 -4.69
N TRP A 55 1.03 6.56 -3.80
CA TRP A 55 0.60 6.28 -2.43
C TRP A 55 -0.75 5.54 -2.41
N ALA A 56 -1.73 5.98 -3.19
CA ALA A 56 -3.05 5.34 -3.27
C ALA A 56 -2.95 3.90 -3.80
N MET A 57 -2.10 3.66 -4.79
CA MET A 57 -1.85 2.33 -5.33
C MET A 57 -1.21 1.40 -4.28
N ALA A 58 -0.16 1.85 -3.58
CA ALA A 58 0.49 1.07 -2.53
C ALA A 58 -0.49 0.72 -1.39
N TYR A 59 -1.34 1.66 -1.00
CA TYR A 59 -2.32 1.43 0.07
C TYR A 59 -3.40 0.45 -0.38
N ALA A 60 -3.92 0.59 -1.60
CA ALA A 60 -4.89 -0.34 -2.17
C ALA A 60 -4.33 -1.77 -2.26
N GLN A 61 -3.06 -1.92 -2.65
CA GLN A 61 -2.41 -3.22 -2.73
C GLN A 61 -2.23 -3.85 -1.34
N ALA A 62 -1.81 -3.07 -0.34
CA ALA A 62 -1.70 -3.54 1.04
C ALA A 62 -3.07 -4.00 1.60
N LEU A 63 -4.15 -3.29 1.27
CA LEU A 63 -5.51 -3.70 1.62
C LEU A 63 -5.93 -5.01 0.94
N ALA A 64 -5.60 -5.17 -0.34
CA ALA A 64 -5.92 -6.38 -1.09
C ALA A 64 -5.20 -7.60 -0.52
N ILE A 65 -3.90 -7.50 -0.23
CA ILE A 65 -3.12 -8.57 0.39
C ILE A 65 -3.71 -8.91 1.76
N ARG A 66 -3.98 -7.90 2.61
CA ARG A 66 -4.57 -8.13 3.93
C ARG A 66 -5.96 -8.79 3.86
N GLY A 67 -6.74 -8.48 2.82
CA GLY A 67 -8.04 -9.10 2.57
C GLY A 67 -7.91 -10.58 2.18
N ASP A 68 -7.00 -10.88 1.26
CA ASP A 68 -6.70 -12.25 0.78
C ASP A 68 -6.17 -13.16 1.90
N GLN A 69 -5.32 -12.62 2.79
CA GLN A 69 -4.86 -13.33 3.99
C GLN A 69 -6.00 -13.68 4.97
N GLY A 70 -7.13 -12.96 4.93
CA GLY A 70 -8.31 -13.25 5.75
C GLY A 70 -9.21 -14.36 5.19
N GLU A 71 -9.05 -14.72 3.91
CA GLU A 71 -9.81 -15.79 3.25
C GLU A 71 -9.07 -17.13 3.29
N ALA A 72 -7.75 -17.13 3.41
CA ALA A 72 -6.93 -18.35 3.51
C ALA A 72 -7.07 -19.13 4.84
N GLU A 73 -7.77 -18.56 5.83
CA GLU A 73 -8.05 -19.18 7.15
C GLU A 73 -9.52 -19.60 7.37
N ARG A 74 -10.38 -19.63 6.33
CA ARG A 74 -11.80 -20.03 6.45
C ARG A 74 -12.18 -21.34 5.78
#